data_AF-A0A0J7MP56-F1
#
_entry.id   AF-A0A0J7MP56-F1
#
_cell.length_a   1.000
_cell.length_b   1.000
_cell.length_c   1.000
_cell.angle_alpha   90.00
_cell.angle_beta   90.00
_cell.angle_gamma   90.00
#
_symmetry.space_group_name_H-M   'P 1'
#
loop_
_entity.id
_entity.type
_entity.pdbx_description
1 polymer ?
#
loop_
_entity_poly.entity_id
_entity_poly.type
_entity_poly.pdbx_seq_one_letter_code
_entity_poly.pdbx_strand_id
1 'polypeptide(L)'
;MEGPDLHGEQYGFRKGRSTTDAILRVGSFVESEIEESRVVVAVSLDIVNAFNTLPWVKVGDALVYHRVPQYLVGNIGSYFKNRGLRYRDKTGTDCGRQMYCGVPQGSVLGPLL
;
A
#
# COMPACT_ATOMS: atom_id res chain seq x y z
N MET A 1 16.83 -6.83 13.11
CA MET A 1 15.50 -6.22 13.31
C MET A 1 14.52 -7.07 12.57
N GLU A 2 13.60 -7.73 13.28
CA GLU A 2 12.41 -8.30 12.66
C GLU A 2 11.64 -7.12 12.03
N GLY A 3 11.33 -7.23 10.74
CA GLY A 3 10.56 -6.22 10.01
C GLY A 3 9.11 -6.14 10.53
N PRO A 4 8.26 -5.30 9.91
CA PRO A 4 6.83 -5.35 10.21
C PRO A 4 6.33 -6.80 10.03
N ASP A 5 5.57 -7.29 11.01
CA ASP A 5 4.97 -8.62 11.01
C ASP A 5 3.87 -8.71 9.92
N LEU A 6 4.30 -8.80 8.67
CA LEU A 6 3.44 -8.88 7.49
C LEU A 6 2.97 -10.32 7.30
N HIS A 7 1.66 -10.48 7.09
CA HIS A 7 1.02 -11.77 6.91
C HIS A 7 1.74 -12.65 5.88
N GLY A 8 1.80 -13.96 6.13
CA GLY A 8 2.48 -14.94 5.28
C GLY A 8 1.90 -15.06 3.87
N GLU A 9 0.75 -14.46 3.60
CA GLU A 9 0.07 -14.43 2.29
C GLU A 9 0.16 -13.06 1.60
N GLN A 10 0.94 -12.11 2.14
CA GLN A 10 1.25 -10.87 1.43
C GLN A 10 2.42 -11.13 0.47
N TYR A 11 2.21 -10.95 -0.83
CA TYR A 11 3.22 -11.21 -1.86
C TYR A 11 3.72 -9.95 -2.55
N GLY A 12 2.90 -8.89 -2.60
CA GLY A 12 3.27 -7.62 -3.20
C GLY A 12 4.40 -6.93 -2.43
N PHE A 13 5.34 -6.32 -3.18
CA PHE A 13 6.38 -5.43 -2.67
C PHE A 13 7.23 -6.00 -1.52
N ARG A 14 7.40 -7.32 -1.46
CA ARG A 14 8.22 -8.01 -0.47
C ARG A 14 9.43 -8.67 -1.11
N LYS A 15 10.59 -8.47 -0.50
CA LYS A 15 11.81 -9.16 -0.91
C LYS A 15 11.62 -10.69 -0.80
N GLY A 16 11.98 -11.41 -1.85
CA GLY A 16 11.88 -12.87 -1.90
C GLY A 16 10.46 -13.39 -2.09
N ARG A 17 9.50 -12.54 -2.48
CA ARG A 17 8.15 -12.92 -2.88
C ARG A 17 7.77 -12.26 -4.20
N SER A 18 6.91 -12.91 -4.94
CA SER A 18 6.52 -12.50 -6.29
C SER A 18 5.04 -12.80 -6.56
N THR A 19 4.53 -12.22 -7.64
CA THR A 19 3.20 -12.55 -8.15
C THR A 19 3.10 -14.04 -8.52
N THR A 20 4.19 -14.65 -8.98
CA THR A 20 4.23 -16.09 -9.28
C THR A 20 3.96 -16.92 -8.03
N ASP A 21 4.56 -16.57 -6.89
CA ASP A 21 4.34 -17.28 -5.63
C ASP A 21 2.87 -17.18 -5.18
N ALA A 22 2.24 -16.02 -5.39
CA ALA A 22 0.83 -15.82 -5.09
C ALA A 22 -0.07 -16.69 -5.98
N ILE A 23 0.23 -16.75 -7.28
CA ILE A 23 -0.53 -17.57 -8.25
C ILE A 23 -0.40 -19.05 -7.91
N LEU A 24 0.82 -19.53 -7.63
CA LEU A 24 1.06 -20.91 -7.23
C LEU A 24 0.28 -21.27 -5.95
N ARG A 25 0.29 -20.38 -4.96
CA ARG A 25 -0.44 -20.57 -3.70
C ARG A 25 -1.94 -20.71 -3.90
N VAL A 26 -2.54 -19.87 -4.75
CA VAL A 26 -3.96 -19.95 -5.10
C VAL A 26 -4.25 -21.22 -5.89
N GLY A 27 -3.38 -21.58 -6.85
CA GLY A 27 -3.49 -22.83 -7.63
C GLY A 27 -3.53 -24.06 -6.73
N SER A 28 -2.55 -24.22 -5.84
CA SER A 28 -2.50 -25.35 -4.91
C SER A 28 -3.71 -25.40 -3.96
N PHE A 29 -4.24 -24.24 -3.55
CA PHE A 29 -5.47 -24.20 -2.75
C PHE A 29 -6.67 -24.72 -3.54
N VAL A 30 -6.85 -24.23 -4.77
CA VAL A 30 -7.95 -24.65 -5.64
C VAL A 30 -7.88 -26.15 -5.92
N GLU A 31 -6.69 -26.68 -6.23
CA GLU A 31 -6.47 -28.12 -6.46
C GLU A 31 -6.89 -28.94 -5.24
N SER A 32 -6.46 -28.55 -4.03
CA SER A 32 -6.80 -29.28 -2.80
C SER A 32 -8.30 -29.31 -2.49
N GLU A 33 -9.02 -28.21 -2.72
CA GLU A 33 -10.46 -28.16 -2.46
C GLU A 33 -11.25 -28.94 -3.53
N ILE A 34 -10.77 -28.99 -4.77
CA ILE A 34 -11.37 -29.81 -5.84
C ILE A 34 -11.19 -31.30 -5.55
N GLU A 35 -10.01 -31.73 -5.08
CA GLU A 35 -9.78 -33.11 -4.66
C GLU A 35 -10.76 -33.56 -3.56
N GLU A 36 -11.16 -32.64 -2.68
CA GLU A 36 -12.17 -32.86 -1.65
C GLU A 36 -13.62 -32.69 -2.15
N SER A 37 -13.84 -32.56 -3.47
CA SER A 37 -15.15 -32.33 -4.09
C SER A 37 -15.89 -31.09 -3.57
N ARG A 38 -15.14 -30.06 -3.15
CA ARG A 38 -15.69 -28.77 -2.68
C ARG A 38 -15.74 -27.75 -3.81
N VAL A 39 -16.57 -26.73 -3.62
CA VAL A 39 -16.71 -25.61 -4.55
C VAL A 39 -15.87 -24.44 -4.05
N VAL A 40 -15.04 -23.89 -4.92
CA VAL A 40 -14.23 -22.69 -4.64
C VAL A 40 -14.85 -21.47 -5.31
N VAL A 41 -14.97 -20.38 -4.55
CA VAL A 41 -15.39 -19.06 -5.06
C VAL A 41 -14.26 -18.07 -4.82
N ALA A 42 -13.82 -17.40 -5.89
CA ALA A 42 -12.86 -16.33 -5.80
C ALA A 42 -13.57 -14.97 -5.70
N VAL A 43 -13.15 -14.15 -4.72
CA VAL A 43 -13.57 -12.76 -4.58
C VAL A 43 -12.34 -11.88 -4.73
N SER A 44 -12.36 -10.97 -5.71
CA SER A 44 -11.28 -10.00 -5.93
C SER A 44 -11.73 -8.60 -5.53
N LEU A 45 -10.81 -7.84 -4.94
CA LEU A 45 -11.00 -6.44 -4.57
C LEU A 45 -9.84 -5.63 -5.15
N ASP A 46 -10.16 -4.52 -5.78
CA ASP A 46 -9.18 -3.54 -6.27
C ASP A 46 -9.48 -2.18 -5.64
N ILE A 47 -8.44 -1.53 -5.12
CA ILE A 47 -8.56 -0.22 -4.48
C ILE A 47 -8.27 0.85 -5.52
N VAL A 48 -9.32 1.55 -5.95
CA VAL A 48 -9.20 2.65 -6.91
C VAL A 48 -8.20 3.69 -6.39
N ASN A 49 -7.15 3.91 -7.18
CA ASN A 49 -6.17 4.96 -6.95
C ASN A 49 -5.52 4.90 -5.55
N ALA A 50 -5.25 3.69 -5.04
CA ALA A 50 -4.79 3.42 -3.67
C ALA A 50 -3.66 4.36 -3.20
N PHE A 51 -2.59 4.49 -3.99
CA PHE A 51 -1.45 5.32 -3.61
C PHE A 51 -1.79 6.80 -3.48
N ASN A 52 -2.72 7.33 -4.27
CA ASN A 52 -3.10 8.75 -4.20
C ASN A 52 -4.19 9.03 -3.17
N THR A 53 -4.87 8.00 -2.66
CA THR A 53 -6.00 8.13 -1.73
C THR A 53 -5.64 7.79 -0.29
N LEU A 54 -4.46 7.21 -0.04
CA LEU A 54 -3.99 6.79 1.28
C LEU A 54 -3.85 7.98 2.26
N PRO A 55 -4.67 8.07 3.33
CA PRO A 55 -4.60 9.18 4.27
C PRO A 55 -3.32 9.14 5.11
N TRP A 56 -2.61 10.27 5.23
CA TRP A 56 -1.31 10.29 5.94
C TRP A 56 -1.42 9.97 7.43
N VAL A 57 -2.56 10.31 8.06
CA VAL A 57 -2.85 9.93 9.44
C VAL A 57 -2.87 8.40 9.58
N LYS A 58 -3.49 7.70 8.63
CA LYS A 58 -3.54 6.24 8.63
C LYS A 58 -2.18 5.59 8.38
N VAL A 59 -1.34 6.19 7.54
CA VAL A 59 0.06 5.78 7.40
C VAL A 59 0.80 5.92 8.73
N GLY A 60 0.65 7.06 9.41
CA GLY A 60 1.25 7.28 10.74
C GLY A 60 0.79 6.24 11.77
N ASP A 61 -0.52 6.01 11.87
CA ASP A 61 -1.12 5.01 12.76
C ASP A 61 -0.55 3.61 12.48
N ALA A 62 -0.45 3.22 11.20
CA ALA A 62 0.07 1.92 10.80
C ALA A 62 1.57 1.75 11.15
N LEU A 63 2.39 2.79 10.95
CA LEU A 63 3.81 2.74 11.31
C LEU A 63 4.00 2.58 12.83
N VAL A 64 3.18 3.25 13.64
CA VAL A 64 3.19 3.09 15.10
C VAL A 64 2.74 1.69 15.49
N TYR A 65 1.66 1.19 14.89
CA TYR A 65 1.15 -0.17 15.10
C TYR A 65 2.22 -1.24 14.82
N HIS A 66 2.96 -1.08 13.71
CA HIS A 66 4.07 -1.97 13.35
C HIS A 66 5.38 -1.69 14.11
N ARG A 67 5.36 -0.86 15.16
CA ARG A 67 6.49 -0.56 16.04
C ARG A 67 7.71 0.00 15.29
N VAL A 68 7.47 0.74 14.22
CA VAL A 68 8.54 1.45 13.50
C VAL A 68 9.17 2.47 14.45
N PRO A 69 10.52 2.57 14.52
CA PRO A 69 11.19 3.53 15.39
C PRO A 69 10.66 4.95 15.24
N GLN A 70 10.40 5.62 16.37
CA GLN A 70 9.73 6.92 16.41
C GLN A 70 10.42 7.99 15.53
N TYR A 71 11.75 7.96 15.43
CA TYR A 71 12.49 8.89 14.56
C TYR A 71 12.16 8.68 13.07
N LEU A 72 11.95 7.44 12.62
CA LEU A 72 11.53 7.14 11.24
C LEU A 72 10.09 7.57 11.00
N VAL A 73 9.20 7.37 11.98
CA VAL A 73 7.83 7.89 11.92
C VAL A 73 7.85 9.42 11.77
N GLY A 74 8.71 10.11 12.53
CA GLY A 74 8.92 11.56 12.41
C GLY A 74 9.47 11.99 11.04
N ASN A 75 10.39 11.21 10.45
CA ASN A 75 10.90 11.46 9.11
C ASN A 75 9.81 11.32 8.05
N ILE A 76 9.00 10.27 8.12
CA ILE A 76 7.87 10.05 7.20
C ILE A 76 6.79 11.13 7.38
N GLY A 77 6.48 11.51 8.62
CA GLY A 77 5.58 12.62 8.91
C GLY A 77 6.09 13.95 8.33
N SER A 78 7.39 14.20 8.39
CA SER A 78 8.03 15.36 7.78
C SER A 78 7.97 15.31 6.26
N TYR A 79 8.12 14.13 5.66
CA TYR A 79 7.96 13.91 4.22
C TYR A 79 6.55 14.28 3.73
N PHE A 80 5.51 14.03 4.54
CA PHE A 80 4.13 14.41 4.21
C PHE A 80 3.78 15.87 4.52
N LYS A 81 4.53 16.54 5.40
CA LYS A 81 4.23 17.89 5.87
C LYS A 81 4.27 18.92 4.73
N ASN A 82 3.34 19.88 4.77
CA ASN A 82 3.26 21.02 3.84
C ASN A 82 3.23 20.65 2.35
N ARG A 83 2.77 19.44 2.00
CA ARG A 83 2.61 19.06 0.60
C ARG A 83 1.31 19.64 0.03
N GLY A 84 1.45 20.34 -1.08
CA GLY A 84 0.33 20.85 -1.86
C GLY A 84 0.62 20.71 -3.35
N LEU A 85 -0.45 20.62 -4.13
CA LEU A 85 -0.39 20.67 -5.58
C LEU A 85 -0.48 22.12 -6.02
N ARG A 86 0.36 22.52 -6.97
CA ARG A 86 0.16 23.71 -7.78
C ARG A 86 -0.16 23.27 -9.20
N TYR A 87 -1.23 23.81 -9.75
CA TYR A 87 -1.68 23.48 -11.10
C TYR A 87 -2.36 24.68 -11.72
N ARG A 88 -2.44 24.69 -13.04
CA ARG A 88 -3.21 25.67 -13.78
C ARG A 88 -4.57 25.07 -14.11
N ASP A 89 -5.64 25.80 -13.84
CA ASP A 89 -6.97 25.34 -14.20
C ASP A 89 -7.25 25.50 -15.72
N LYS A 90 -8.45 25.09 -16.15
CA LYS A 90 -8.84 25.16 -17.56
C LYS A 90 -8.88 26.59 -18.13
N THR A 91 -8.94 27.60 -17.27
CA THR A 91 -8.99 29.02 -17.65
C THR A 91 -7.63 29.70 -17.61
N GLY A 92 -6.59 28.97 -17.21
CA GLY A 92 -5.23 29.49 -17.16
C GLY A 92 -4.85 30.09 -15.81
N THR A 93 -5.70 29.99 -14.79
CA THR A 93 -5.45 30.53 -13.45
C THR A 93 -4.60 29.56 -12.64
N ASP A 94 -3.59 30.10 -11.95
CA ASP A 94 -2.75 29.32 -11.04
C ASP A 94 -3.52 29.01 -9.76
N CYS A 95 -3.70 27.71 -9.49
CA CYS A 95 -4.40 27.18 -8.33
C CYS A 95 -3.44 26.43 -7.41
N GLY A 96 -3.75 26.44 -6.11
CA GLY A 96 -3.09 25.65 -5.09
C GLY A 96 -4.07 24.75 -4.35
N ARG A 97 -3.67 23.52 -4.06
CA ARG A 97 -4.47 22.60 -3.23
C ARG A 97 -3.59 21.92 -2.19
N GLN A 98 -3.90 22.13 -0.91
CA GLN A 98 -3.25 21.38 0.17
C GLN A 98 -3.64 19.91 0.11
N MET A 99 -2.66 19.03 0.33
CA MET A 99 -2.87 17.59 0.37
C MET A 99 -2.88 17.08 1.82
N TYR A 100 -3.59 15.98 2.02
CA TYR A 100 -3.74 15.27 3.31
C TYR A 100 -3.66 13.74 3.13
N CYS A 101 -3.54 13.29 1.89
CA CYS A 101 -3.46 11.91 1.47
C CYS A 101 -2.57 11.84 0.24
N GLY A 102 -2.17 10.63 -0.09
CA GLY A 102 -1.41 10.36 -1.28
C GLY A 102 0.09 10.25 -1.03
N VAL A 103 0.66 9.19 -1.59
CA VAL A 103 2.07 8.91 -1.62
C VAL A 103 2.53 9.06 -3.08
N PRO A 104 3.69 9.68 -3.36
CA PRO A 104 4.15 9.84 -4.73
C PRO A 104 4.34 8.50 -5.42
N GLN A 105 3.61 8.30 -6.51
CA GLN A 105 3.84 7.16 -7.40
C GLN A 105 5.24 7.28 -7.99
N GLY A 106 6.01 6.18 -7.95
CA GLY A 106 7.42 6.16 -8.31
C GLY A 106 8.40 6.52 -7.17
N SER A 107 7.90 6.82 -5.98
CA SER A 107 8.77 6.89 -4.79
C SER A 107 9.18 5.49 -4.33
N VAL A 108 10.40 5.37 -3.81
CA VAL A 108 10.93 4.12 -3.23
C VAL A 108 10.11 3.68 -2.02
N LEU A 109 9.62 4.63 -1.23
CA LEU A 109 8.84 4.35 -0.03
C LEU A 109 7.39 3.99 -0.33
N GLY A 110 6.86 4.39 -1.47
CA GLY A 110 5.43 4.28 -1.68
C GLY A 110 4.88 2.86 -1.60
N PRO A 111 5.54 1.85 -2.18
CA PRO A 111 5.11 0.47 -2.02
C PRO A 111 5.23 -0.12 -0.60
N LEU A 112 5.95 0.56 0.31
CA LEU A 112 6.15 0.14 1.70
C LEU A 112 5.20 0.84 2.69
N LEU A 113 4.49 1.89 2.25
CA LEU A 113 3.60 2.74 3.06
C LEU A 113 2.14 2.46 2.75
#